data_AF-A0AB36V0K5-F1
#
_entry.id   AF-A0AB36V0K5-F1
#
_cell.length_a   1.000
_cell.length_b   1.000
_cell.length_c   1.000
_cell.angle_alpha   90.00
_cell.angle_beta   90.00
_cell.angle_gamma   90.00
#
_symmetry.space_group_name_H-M   'P 1'
#
loop_
_entity.id
_entity.type
_entity.pdbx_description
1 polymer ?
#
loop_
_entity_poly.entity_id
_entity_poly.type
_entity_poly.pdbx_seq_one_letter_code
_entity_poly.pdbx_strand_id
1 'polypeptide(L)' 'MDIKTITESVQAIHNAYDKGIISVRDNQVHVTHKALEFLLQEAELRPMIVSRVSKEYPFEVSFDNNGVTYYSLYSA' A
#
# COMPACT_ATOMS: atom_id res chain seq x y z
N MET A 1 -1.20 17.22 21.93
CA MET A 1 -1.03 15.79 21.63
C MET A 1 -0.51 15.13 22.89
N ASP A 2 -1.24 14.15 23.42
CA ASP A 2 -0.89 13.45 24.66
C ASP A 2 -0.49 12.00 24.38
N ILE A 3 0.04 11.32 25.40
CA ILE A 3 0.52 9.93 25.25
C ILE A 3 -0.61 8.98 24.86
N LYS A 4 -1.84 9.22 25.33
CA LYS A 4 -3.00 8.40 25.02
C LYS A 4 -3.31 8.44 23.51
N THR A 5 -3.37 9.65 22.94
CA THR A 5 -3.58 9.88 21.51
C THR A 5 -2.50 9.19 20.66
N ILE A 6 -1.24 9.23 21.12
CA ILE A 6 -0.14 8.54 20.46
C ILE A 6 -0.31 7.02 20.52
N THR A 7 -0.67 6.47 21.69
CA THR A 7 -0.92 5.03 21.85
C THR A 7 -2.04 4.52 20.94
N GLU A 8 -3.14 5.25 20.85
CA GLU A 8 -4.27 4.93 19.96
C GLU A 8 -3.83 4.96 18.49
N SER A 9 -3.02 5.96 18.11
CA SER A 9 -2.49 6.08 16.75
C SER A 9 -1.55 4.92 16.40
N VAL A 10 -0.67 4.51 17.32
CA VAL A 10 0.23 3.35 17.15
C VAL A 10 -0.58 2.07 16.98
N GLN A 11 -1.63 1.86 17.78
CA GLN A 11 -2.53 0.70 17.63
C GLN A 11 -3.24 0.70 16.28
N ALA A 12 -3.70 1.85 15.80
CA ALA A 12 -4.31 1.97 14.48
C ALA A 12 -3.33 1.61 13.36
N ILE A 13 -2.06 2.02 13.47
CA ILE A 13 -1.00 1.65 12.51
C ILE A 13 -0.74 0.14 12.53
N HIS A 14 -0.65 -0.49 13.70
CA HIS A 14 -0.51 -1.94 13.79
C HIS A 14 -1.68 -2.68 13.15
N ASN A 15 -2.92 -2.26 13.44
CA ASN A 15 -4.11 -2.84 12.82
C ASN A 15 -4.13 -2.67 11.29
N ALA A 16 -3.60 -1.55 10.77
CA ALA A 16 -3.47 -1.34 9.34
C ALA A 16 -2.40 -2.25 8.72
N TYR A 17 -1.27 -2.42 9.41
CA TYR A 17 -0.20 -3.32 9.02
C TYR A 17 -0.66 -4.79 8.94
N ASP A 18 -1.47 -5.24 9.90
CA ASP A 18 -2.07 -6.58 9.91
C ASP A 18 -3.02 -6.81 8.72
N LYS A 19 -3.58 -5.74 8.15
CA LYS A 19 -4.39 -5.76 6.91
C LYS A 19 -3.56 -5.62 5.64
N GLY A 20 -2.23 -5.58 5.77
CA GLY A 20 -1.30 -5.47 4.66
C GLY A 20 -1.06 -4.04 4.18
N ILE A 21 -1.42 -3.00 4.94
CA ILE A 21 -1.07 -1.60 4.65
C ILE A 21 0.28 -1.30 5.31
N ILE A 22 1.30 -1.09 4.48
CA ILE A 22 2.68 -0.83 4.92
C ILE A 22 2.85 0.65 5.29
N SER A 23 2.33 1.56 4.45
CA SER A 23 2.40 3.01 4.70
C SER A 23 1.40 3.79 3.86
N VAL A 24 1.03 4.98 4.32
CA VAL A 24 0.21 5.94 3.56
C VAL A 24 0.98 7.24 3.40
N ARG A 25 1.02 7.79 2.18
CA ARG A 25 1.63 9.08 1.86
C ARG A 25 0.72 9.83 0.90
N ASP A 26 0.21 10.97 1.32
CA ASP A 26 -0.82 11.72 0.58
C ASP A 26 -1.99 10.80 0.18
N ASN A 27 -2.25 10.62 -1.11
CA ASN A 27 -3.28 9.73 -1.64
C ASN A 27 -2.74 8.35 -2.07
N GLN A 28 -1.50 8.01 -1.70
CA GLN A 28 -0.87 6.75 -2.05
C GLN A 28 -0.81 5.81 -0.85
N VAL A 29 -1.22 4.56 -1.07
CA VAL A 29 -1.24 3.50 -0.06
C VAL A 29 -0.30 2.39 -0.50
N HIS A 30 0.82 2.28 0.20
CA HIS A 30 1.74 1.16 0.02
C HIS A 30 1.17 -0.06 0.73
N VAL A 31 0.92 -1.12 -0.03
CA VAL A 31 0.39 -2.38 0.47
C VAL A 31 1.33 -3.54 0.17
N THR A 32 1.15 -4.63 0.90
CA THR A 32 1.80 -5.92 0.57
C THR A 32 1.29 -6.46 -0.78
N HIS A 33 2.06 -7.34 -1.44
CA HIS A 33 1.66 -7.96 -2.71
C HIS A 33 0.29 -8.65 -2.61
N LYS A 34 0.09 -9.41 -1.52
CA LYS A 34 -1.17 -10.12 -1.27
C LYS A 34 -2.37 -9.17 -1.15
N ALA A 35 -2.20 -8.05 -0.45
CA ALA A 35 -3.26 -7.05 -0.33
C ALA A 35 -3.53 -6.36 -1.67
N LEU A 36 -2.48 -6.06 -2.45
CA LEU A 36 -2.63 -5.46 -3.78
C LEU A 36 -3.41 -6.37 -4.72
N GLU A 37 -3.04 -7.65 -4.82
CA GLU A 37 -3.69 -8.64 -5.69
C GLU A 37 -5.16 -8.84 -5.32
N PHE A 38 -5.47 -8.92 -4.03
CA PHE A 38 -6.84 -9.01 -3.55
C PHE A 38 -7.67 -7.77 -3.96
N LEU A 39 -7.15 -6.57 -3.73
CA LEU A 39 -7.85 -5.34 -4.06
C LEU A 39 -8.00 -5.13 -5.58
N LEU A 40 -7.01 -5.52 -6.37
CA LEU A 40 -7.09 -5.51 -7.84
C LEU A 40 -8.21 -6.41 -8.35
N GLN A 41 -8.33 -7.61 -7.77
CA GLN A 41 -9.39 -8.54 -8.11
C GLN A 41 -10.76 -8.00 -7.70
N GLU A 42 -10.88 -7.45 -6.49
CA GLU A 42 -12.13 -6.88 -5.97
C GLU A 42 -12.60 -5.66 -6.78
N ALA A 43 -11.66 -4.79 -7.17
CA ALA A 43 -11.97 -3.59 -7.94
C ALA A 43 -12.21 -3.86 -9.43
N GLU A 44 -11.92 -5.08 -9.92
CA GLU A 44 -11.95 -5.43 -11.35
C GLU A 44 -11.12 -4.49 -12.24
N LEU A 45 -10.01 -3.98 -11.70
CA LEU A 45 -9.13 -3.02 -12.37
C LEU A 45 -7.88 -3.68 -12.93
N ARG A 46 -7.39 -3.13 -14.03
CA ARG A 46 -6.07 -3.50 -14.57
C ARG A 46 -4.99 -2.67 -13.88
N PRO A 47 -3.92 -3.30 -13.38
CA PRO A 47 -2.83 -2.54 -12.80
C PRO A 47 -1.99 -1.84 -13.86
N MET A 48 -1.39 -0.72 -13.47
CA MET A 48 -0.19 -0.19 -14.11
C MET A 48 1.04 -0.88 -13.53
N ILE A 49 1.99 -1.22 -14.40
CA ILE A 49 3.28 -1.78 -14.01
C ILE A 49 4.36 -0.84 -14.52
N VAL A 50 5.17 -0.32 -13.62
CA VAL A 50 6.25 0.64 -13.93
C VAL A 50 7.59 0.11 -13.45
N SER A 51 8.61 0.27 -14.30
CA SER A 51 9.99 -0.04 -13.94
C SER A 51 10.56 1.03 -13.03
N ARG A 52 11.36 0.61 -12.05
CA ARG A 52 12.05 1.45 -11.07
C ARG A 52 13.56 1.30 -11.21
N VAL A 53 14.28 2.31 -10.75
CA VAL A 53 15.75 2.31 -10.71
C VAL A 53 16.31 1.35 -9.65
N SER A 54 15.49 0.98 -8.66
CA SER A 54 15.90 0.07 -7.58
C SER A 54 16.22 -1.32 -8.13
N LYS A 55 17.39 -1.86 -7.76
CA LYS A 55 17.78 -3.24 -8.11
C LYS A 55 17.03 -4.29 -7.28
N GLU A 56 16.73 -3.96 -6.02
CA GLU A 56 16.03 -4.87 -5.10
C GLU A 56 14.53 -4.94 -5.40
N TYR A 57 13.95 -3.81 -5.83
CA TYR A 57 12.54 -3.69 -6.14
C TYR A 57 12.34 -2.98 -7.50
N PRO A 58 12.68 -3.66 -8.61
CA PRO A 58 12.72 -3.06 -9.94
C PRO A 58 11.34 -2.79 -10.53
N PHE A 59 10.26 -3.27 -9.91
CA PHE A 59 8.90 -3.04 -10.39
C PHE A 59 8.03 -2.45 -9.29
N GLU A 60 7.12 -1.58 -9.70
CA GLU A 60 5.95 -1.19 -8.93
C GLU A 60 4.71 -1.54 -9.72
N VAL A 61 3.76 -2.13 -9.01
CA VAL A 61 2.43 -2.45 -9.53
C VAL A 61 1.46 -1.59 -8.76
N SER A 62 0.61 -0.84 -9.48
CA SER A 62 -0.32 0.09 -8.87
C SER A 62 -1.66 0.15 -9.60
N PHE A 63 -2.69 0.64 -8.92
CA PHE A 63 -3.96 1.01 -9.53
C PHE A 63 -4.59 2.18 -8.76
N ASP A 64 -5.38 2.98 -9.47
CA ASP A 64 -6.16 4.06 -8.89
C ASP A 64 -7.60 3.61 -8.62
N ASN A 65 -8.09 3.89 -7.42
CA ASN A 65 -9.49 3.70 -7.06
C ASN A 65 -10.01 4.94 -6.32
N ASN A 66 -10.97 5.65 -6.93
CA ASN A 66 -11.59 6.87 -6.37
C ASN A 66 -10.58 7.93 -5.90
N GLY A 67 -9.50 8.15 -6.65
CA GLY A 67 -8.47 9.15 -6.33
C GLY A 67 -7.42 8.70 -5.32
N VAL A 68 -7.47 7.44 -4.88
CA VAL A 68 -6.44 6.80 -4.05
C VAL A 68 -5.64 5.80 -4.89
N THR A 69 -4.32 5.94 -4.89
CA THR A 69 -3.42 5.00 -5.59
C THR A 69 -2.96 3.93 -4.62
N TYR A 70 -3.26 2.67 -4.90
CA TYR A 70 -2.72 1.53 -4.15
C TYR A 70 -1.54 0.97 -4.92
N TYR A 71 -0.42 0.71 -4.24
CA TYR A 71 0.78 0.21 -4.90
C TYR A 71 1.54 -0.82 -4.05
N SER A 72 2.29 -1.68 -4.72
CA SER A 72 3.25 -2.58 -4.10
C SER A 72 4.53 -2.70 -4.93
N LEU A 73 5.65 -2.92 -4.24
CA LEU A 73 6.98 -2.97 -4.84
C LEU A 73 7.43 -4.43 -4.97
N TYR A 74 7.67 -4.89 -6.20
CA TYR A 74 8.03 -6.27 -6.49
C TYR A 74 9.53 -6.41 -6.70
N SER A 75 10.11 -7.45 -6.10
CA SER A 75 11.47 -7.90 -6.40
C SER A 75 11.50 -8.68 -7.72
N ALA A 76 12.68 -8.76 -8.35
CA ALA A 76 12.91 -9.63 -9.50
C ALA A 76 12.87 -11.12 -9.13
#